data_AF-A0A3B5BIM0-F1
#
_entry.id   AF-A0A3B5BIM0-F1
#
_cell.length_a   1.000
_cell.length_b   1.000
_cell.length_c   1.000
_cell.angle_alpha   90.00
_cell.angle_beta   90.00
_cell.angle_gamma   90.00
#
_symmetry.space_group_name_H-M   'P 1'
#
loop_
_entity.id
_entity.type
_entity.pdbx_description
1 polymer ?
#
loop_
_entity_poly.entity_id
_entity_poly.type
_entity_poly.pdbx_seq_one_letter_code
_entity_poly.pdbx_strand_id
1 'polypeptide(L)'
;TDHSDHECQSQGVRSCGECLAAGPHCAWCTEEPTWERCDTARQLLRRGCPLDRLEDPKGSTVLLKNKKITFHPKEQRQKRWHKQVTQLQPQSVLMHLRPGEPQSLEVKFKRVEDYPIDLYYLMDLSFSMEDDLPNVKKLGADLMEEMRNTTSDFRMGFGAFVDKTVMPYISTAKGMLANPCKRTKPWPCAPPFTFRHVLSLTANGSRFAELVGGQRISGNLDSPEGNPAGSRTIGWRNVTRLLVFSTDAGFHFAGDGKLGGIVLPNDGKCHLEENVYTRGNAQDYPSPAHVAEALRRKNIQIIFAVTEEVTHLYEALTSEVVMENSKLPPGYSVSYTSRCKGGGPRHGEQGKRCSDISVGDEVSFNVSITAPRCVTASQRPSRVIIKPQGYGEEVEVLLSPICECSCQKDVVPHSPSCSHGNGTLECGACRCNQGRVGAFCECDREESGEAVESHLCRRGNASEVCSGHGECVCGRCVCGKSSKKPNNYGQFCECSDFGCDQHRGMQCGGRGRCVCGECKCLPAFRGQACECPLSLESCLSEDGQICGGRGDCHCGTCVCRDNRFQGPTCELCPSCPSMCSSHR
;
A
#
# COMPACT_ATOMS: atom_id res chain seq x y z
N THR A 1 2.85 -27.75 7.06
CA THR A 1 1.45 -28.02 6.67
C THR A 1 0.70 -26.74 6.83
N ASP A 2 -0.05 -26.37 5.81
CA ASP A 2 -0.60 -25.03 5.59
C ASP A 2 -1.67 -24.70 6.65
N HIS A 3 -1.46 -23.66 7.45
CA HIS A 3 -2.40 -23.22 8.50
C HIS A 3 -3.71 -22.64 7.92
N SER A 4 -3.79 -22.45 6.60
CA SER A 4 -4.92 -21.87 5.87
C SER A 4 -6.11 -22.82 5.67
N ASP A 5 -5.89 -24.14 5.56
CA ASP A 5 -6.95 -25.11 5.26
C ASP A 5 -8.04 -25.19 6.36
N HIS A 6 -7.74 -24.79 7.60
CA HIS A 6 -8.71 -24.80 8.71
C HIS A 6 -9.48 -23.48 8.90
N GLU A 7 -9.13 -22.41 8.17
CA GLU A 7 -9.68 -21.06 8.40
C GLU A 7 -11.01 -20.84 7.66
N CYS A 8 -11.14 -21.40 6.45
CA CYS A 8 -12.38 -21.34 5.64
C CYS A 8 -13.56 -22.06 6.27
N GLN A 9 -13.28 -23.11 7.04
CA GLN A 9 -14.29 -23.93 7.70
C GLN A 9 -14.67 -23.41 9.10
N SER A 10 -14.29 -22.17 9.45
CA SER A 10 -14.62 -21.57 10.75
C SER A 10 -16.14 -21.38 10.96
N GLN A 11 -16.57 -21.33 12.22
CA GLN A 11 -17.94 -21.61 12.70
C GLN A 11 -19.08 -21.01 11.85
N GLY A 12 -19.87 -21.88 11.21
CA GLY A 12 -21.24 -21.55 10.81
C GLY A 12 -21.39 -20.68 9.55
N VAL A 13 -20.45 -20.72 8.60
CA VAL A 13 -20.63 -20.12 7.27
C VAL A 13 -21.89 -20.68 6.62
N ARG A 14 -22.92 -19.85 6.47
CA ARG A 14 -24.25 -20.20 5.93
C ARG A 14 -24.48 -19.69 4.52
N SER A 15 -23.60 -18.85 4.01
CA SER A 15 -23.72 -18.23 2.71
C SER A 15 -22.39 -18.16 1.97
N CYS A 16 -22.48 -18.03 0.65
CA CYS A 16 -21.32 -17.88 -0.22
C CYS A 16 -20.51 -16.61 0.11
N GLY A 17 -21.18 -15.48 0.39
CA GLY A 17 -20.50 -14.24 0.77
C GLY A 17 -19.72 -14.34 2.09
N GLU A 18 -20.27 -15.02 3.10
CA GLU A 18 -19.55 -15.30 4.36
C GLU A 18 -18.32 -16.18 4.12
N CYS A 19 -18.42 -17.15 3.22
CA CYS A 19 -17.29 -18.01 2.85
C CYS A 19 -16.14 -17.20 2.25
N LEU A 20 -16.44 -16.33 1.27
CA LEU A 20 -15.43 -15.48 0.64
C LEU A 20 -14.84 -14.45 1.62
N ALA A 21 -15.61 -14.03 2.63
CA ALA A 21 -15.16 -13.12 3.68
C ALA A 21 -14.29 -13.79 4.76
N ALA A 22 -14.35 -15.13 4.90
CA ALA A 22 -13.54 -15.88 5.85
C ALA A 22 -12.03 -15.80 5.51
N GLY A 23 -11.70 -15.83 4.21
CA GLY A 23 -10.32 -15.67 3.77
C GLY A 23 -10.12 -15.63 2.25
N PRO A 24 -8.97 -15.11 1.79
CA PRO A 24 -8.63 -15.00 0.37
C PRO A 24 -8.40 -16.34 -0.34
N HIS A 25 -8.33 -17.44 0.41
CA HIS A 25 -8.12 -18.79 -0.11
C HIS A 25 -9.41 -19.65 -0.12
N CYS A 26 -10.52 -19.13 0.41
CA CYS A 26 -11.78 -19.85 0.55
C CYS A 26 -12.67 -19.78 -0.70
N ALA A 27 -13.22 -20.89 -1.13
CA ALA A 27 -14.11 -20.98 -2.28
C ALA A 27 -15.42 -21.64 -1.85
N TRP A 28 -16.47 -21.45 -2.66
CA TRP A 28 -17.79 -22.01 -2.39
C TRP A 28 -18.24 -22.95 -3.50
N CYS A 29 -18.81 -24.10 -3.15
CA CYS A 29 -19.41 -25.03 -4.11
C CYS A 29 -20.95 -24.95 -4.10
N THR A 30 -21.54 -24.70 -5.26
CA THR A 30 -23.00 -24.56 -5.40
C THR A 30 -23.75 -25.90 -5.50
N GLU A 31 -23.11 -27.00 -5.88
CA GLU A 31 -23.78 -28.30 -6.10
C GLU A 31 -23.55 -29.38 -5.03
N GLU A 32 -22.73 -29.15 -4.01
CA GLU A 32 -22.48 -30.20 -2.99
C GLU A 32 -23.70 -30.44 -2.06
N PRO A 33 -24.16 -31.70 -1.88
CA PRO A 33 -25.23 -32.04 -0.94
C PRO A 33 -24.78 -32.10 0.55
N THR A 34 -23.48 -31.94 0.82
CA THR A 34 -22.87 -32.07 2.15
C THR A 34 -22.59 -30.73 2.83
N TRP A 35 -22.50 -30.77 4.17
CA TRP A 35 -22.45 -29.66 5.13
C TRP A 35 -21.25 -28.70 5.00
N GLU A 36 -20.38 -28.87 4.01
CA GLU A 36 -19.09 -28.16 3.86
C GLU A 36 -18.93 -27.51 2.48
N ARG A 37 -19.92 -26.72 2.06
CA ARG A 37 -19.89 -25.95 0.80
C ARG A 37 -18.77 -24.91 0.74
N CYS A 38 -18.16 -24.56 1.87
CA CYS A 38 -17.05 -23.61 1.98
C CYS A 38 -15.75 -24.33 2.36
N ASP A 39 -14.74 -24.28 1.48
CA ASP A 39 -13.41 -24.83 1.72
C ASP A 39 -12.43 -24.21 0.72
N THR A 40 -11.15 -24.60 0.71
CA THR A 40 -10.25 -24.17 -0.36
C THR A 40 -10.68 -24.77 -1.71
N ALA A 41 -10.49 -24.02 -2.80
CA ALA A 41 -10.83 -24.47 -4.16
C ALA A 41 -10.25 -25.86 -4.47
N ARG A 42 -9.01 -26.12 -4.02
CA ARG A 42 -8.34 -27.42 -4.20
C ARG A 42 -9.06 -28.56 -3.46
N GLN A 43 -9.58 -28.32 -2.26
CA GLN A 43 -10.31 -29.33 -1.50
C GLN A 43 -11.69 -29.60 -2.11
N LEU A 44 -12.43 -28.56 -2.50
CA LEU A 44 -13.73 -28.71 -3.16
C LEU A 44 -13.64 -29.50 -4.47
N LEU A 45 -12.63 -29.22 -5.30
CA LEU A 45 -12.39 -29.97 -6.53
C LEU A 45 -12.05 -31.45 -6.26
N ARG A 46 -11.29 -31.73 -5.19
CA ARG A 46 -10.98 -33.12 -4.79
C ARG A 46 -12.19 -33.89 -4.29
N ARG A 47 -13.17 -33.19 -3.70
CA ARG A 47 -14.45 -33.78 -3.25
C ARG A 47 -15.45 -33.97 -4.40
N GLY A 48 -15.12 -33.50 -5.60
CA GLY A 48 -15.94 -33.68 -6.80
C GLY A 48 -16.81 -32.49 -7.17
N CYS A 49 -16.59 -31.30 -6.58
CA CYS A 49 -17.26 -30.08 -7.02
C CYS A 49 -16.93 -29.79 -8.50
N PRO A 50 -17.92 -29.63 -9.39
CA PRO A 50 -17.69 -29.22 -10.76
C PRO A 50 -17.07 -27.81 -10.85
N LEU A 51 -16.18 -27.59 -11.82
CA LEU A 51 -15.47 -26.31 -11.98
C LEU A 51 -16.42 -25.13 -12.30
N ASP A 52 -17.48 -25.37 -13.06
CA ASP A 52 -18.52 -24.40 -13.41
C ASP A 52 -19.44 -24.04 -12.23
N ARG A 53 -19.38 -24.83 -11.16
CA ARG A 53 -20.18 -24.67 -9.94
C ARG A 53 -19.36 -24.17 -8.75
N LEU A 54 -18.07 -23.92 -8.97
CA LEU A 54 -17.12 -23.39 -8.00
C LEU A 54 -17.08 -21.86 -8.07
N GLU A 55 -17.44 -21.21 -6.99
CA GLU A 55 -17.34 -19.76 -6.80
C GLU A 55 -16.02 -19.42 -6.08
N ASP A 56 -15.04 -18.97 -6.84
CA ASP A 56 -13.74 -18.53 -6.34
C ASP A 56 -13.28 -17.23 -7.04
N PRO A 57 -14.02 -16.12 -6.89
CA PRO A 57 -13.66 -14.88 -7.56
C PRO A 57 -12.30 -14.40 -7.06
N LYS A 58 -11.43 -14.02 -8.00
CA LYS A 58 -10.09 -13.50 -7.72
C LYS A 58 -10.06 -11.99 -7.86
N GLY A 59 -9.18 -11.35 -7.09
CA GLY A 59 -8.89 -9.95 -7.30
C GLY A 59 -8.30 -9.70 -8.70
N SER A 60 -8.52 -8.52 -9.23
CA SER A 60 -7.94 -8.12 -10.52
C SER A 60 -7.75 -6.61 -10.61
N THR A 61 -6.80 -6.20 -11.44
CA THR A 61 -6.52 -4.79 -11.75
C THR A 61 -6.80 -4.54 -13.22
N VAL A 62 -7.75 -3.66 -13.52
CA VAL A 62 -8.17 -3.29 -14.88
C VAL A 62 -7.77 -1.85 -15.17
N LEU A 63 -6.99 -1.64 -16.24
CA LEU A 63 -6.60 -0.30 -16.68
C LEU A 63 -7.75 0.36 -17.44
N LEU A 64 -8.33 1.41 -16.87
CA LEU A 64 -9.41 2.17 -17.53
C LEU A 64 -8.84 3.23 -18.48
N LYS A 65 -7.76 3.91 -18.05
CA LYS A 65 -7.10 4.96 -18.83
C LYS A 65 -5.59 4.88 -18.65
N ASN A 66 -4.89 4.62 -19.76
CA ASN A 66 -3.46 4.35 -19.77
C ASN A 66 -2.75 5.07 -20.94
N LYS A 67 -2.80 6.40 -20.93
CA LYS A 67 -1.99 7.24 -21.82
C LYS A 67 -0.52 6.99 -21.49
N LYS A 68 0.27 6.67 -22.52
CA LYS A 68 1.72 6.51 -22.37
C LYS A 68 2.37 7.83 -21.96
N ILE A 69 3.42 7.73 -21.16
CA ILE A 69 4.31 8.86 -20.88
C ILE A 69 4.75 9.48 -22.21
N THR A 70 4.71 10.81 -22.29
CA THR A 70 5.08 11.51 -23.51
C THR A 70 6.58 11.47 -23.70
N PHE A 71 7.04 10.89 -24.81
CA PHE A 71 8.42 10.96 -25.25
C PHE A 71 8.52 12.02 -26.35
N HIS A 72 9.25 13.10 -26.10
CA HIS A 72 9.60 14.09 -27.12
C HIS A 72 11.07 13.91 -27.51
N PRO A 73 11.37 13.33 -28.68
CA PRO A 73 12.65 13.56 -29.33
C PRO A 73 12.74 15.05 -29.69
N LYS A 74 13.89 15.69 -29.45
CA LYS A 74 14.16 17.12 -29.71
C LYS A 74 13.73 17.57 -31.12
N GLU A 75 13.70 16.65 -32.10
CA GLU A 75 13.39 16.88 -33.52
C GLU A 75 11.90 17.07 -33.86
N GLN A 76 10.96 16.79 -32.95
CA GLN A 76 9.50 16.94 -33.23
C GLN A 76 8.84 18.18 -32.59
N ARG A 77 9.62 19.08 -31.97
CA ARG A 77 9.14 20.29 -31.27
C ARG A 77 8.26 21.22 -32.13
N GLN A 78 8.49 21.30 -33.44
CA GLN A 78 7.84 22.28 -34.32
C GLN A 78 6.44 21.89 -34.83
N LYS A 79 5.99 20.64 -34.71
CA LYS A 79 4.75 20.18 -35.39
C LYS A 79 3.51 19.98 -34.51
N ARG A 80 3.57 20.18 -33.20
CA ARG A 80 2.41 19.98 -32.31
C ARG A 80 2.34 20.97 -31.16
N TRP A 81 1.97 22.20 -31.47
CA TRP A 81 1.31 23.05 -30.48
C TRP A 81 0.00 22.38 -30.05
N HIS A 82 -0.22 22.26 -28.73
CA HIS A 82 -1.44 21.73 -28.08
C HIS A 82 -1.61 20.21 -27.84
N LYS A 83 -0.54 19.42 -27.62
CA LYS A 83 -0.72 18.09 -26.99
C LYS A 83 -0.47 18.16 -25.49
N GLN A 84 -1.44 17.63 -24.73
CA GLN A 84 -1.33 17.40 -23.30
C GLN A 84 -0.15 16.44 -23.04
N VAL A 85 0.92 16.97 -22.45
CA VAL A 85 2.08 16.20 -22.01
C VAL A 85 1.65 15.31 -20.84
N THR A 86 2.16 14.07 -20.77
CA THR A 86 1.83 13.09 -19.73
C THR A 86 3.13 12.63 -19.06
N GLN A 87 3.25 12.88 -17.75
CA GLN A 87 4.36 12.49 -16.89
C GLN A 87 4.07 11.25 -16.05
N LEU A 88 2.78 10.94 -15.84
CA LEU A 88 2.32 9.89 -14.95
C LEU A 88 1.45 8.86 -15.69
N GLN A 89 1.70 7.58 -15.43
CA GLN A 89 0.99 6.47 -16.07
C GLN A 89 0.76 5.34 -15.07
N PRO A 90 -0.42 4.69 -15.04
CA PRO A 90 -1.66 5.01 -15.76
C PRO A 90 -2.38 6.24 -15.17
N GLN A 91 -3.54 6.63 -15.71
CA GLN A 91 -4.34 7.76 -15.18
C GLN A 91 -5.61 7.30 -14.46
N SER A 92 -6.18 6.15 -14.83
CA SER A 92 -7.35 5.60 -14.14
C SER A 92 -7.34 4.07 -14.16
N VAL A 93 -7.62 3.45 -13.03
CA VAL A 93 -7.54 2.01 -12.78
C VAL A 93 -8.74 1.56 -11.94
N LEU A 94 -9.35 0.44 -12.29
CA LEU A 94 -10.34 -0.26 -11.49
C LEU A 94 -9.69 -1.48 -10.84
N MET A 95 -9.70 -1.54 -9.51
CA MET A 95 -9.23 -2.67 -8.74
C MET A 95 -10.42 -3.44 -8.16
N HIS A 96 -10.59 -4.68 -8.60
CA HIS A 96 -11.45 -5.65 -7.95
C HIS A 96 -10.68 -6.30 -6.81
N LEU A 97 -11.12 -6.08 -5.57
CA LEU A 97 -10.36 -6.45 -4.38
C LEU A 97 -11.08 -7.55 -3.61
N ARG A 98 -10.46 -8.72 -3.55
CA ARG A 98 -10.89 -9.76 -2.63
C ARG A 98 -10.36 -9.45 -1.22
N PRO A 99 -11.18 -9.57 -0.16
CA PRO A 99 -10.74 -9.33 1.21
C PRO A 99 -9.45 -10.07 1.57
N GLY A 100 -8.45 -9.33 2.08
CA GLY A 100 -7.16 -9.88 2.46
C GLY A 100 -6.20 -10.22 1.30
N GLU A 101 -6.65 -10.18 0.04
CA GLU A 101 -5.81 -10.37 -1.15
C GLU A 101 -5.34 -9.00 -1.68
N PRO A 102 -4.03 -8.69 -1.65
CA PRO A 102 -3.52 -7.43 -2.18
C PRO A 102 -3.58 -7.42 -3.71
N GLN A 103 -4.11 -6.34 -4.30
CA GLN A 103 -3.97 -6.08 -5.74
C GLN A 103 -2.97 -4.96 -5.97
N SER A 104 -2.14 -5.13 -6.99
CA SER A 104 -1.04 -4.22 -7.28
C SER A 104 -1.23 -3.49 -8.60
N LEU A 105 -0.69 -2.28 -8.68
CA LEU A 105 -0.56 -1.50 -9.91
C LEU A 105 0.83 -0.87 -9.99
N GLU A 106 1.42 -0.88 -11.18
CA GLU A 106 2.67 -0.17 -11.44
C GLU A 106 2.37 1.25 -11.90
N VAL A 107 2.74 2.24 -11.08
CA VAL A 107 2.73 3.65 -11.41
C VAL A 107 4.10 4.03 -11.95
N LYS A 108 4.17 4.49 -13.19
CA LYS A 108 5.38 5.02 -13.81
C LYS A 108 5.34 6.53 -13.79
N PHE A 109 6.42 7.13 -13.32
CA PHE A 109 6.60 8.57 -13.29
C PHE A 109 7.90 8.94 -14.01
N LYS A 110 7.82 9.94 -14.89
CA LYS A 110 8.96 10.45 -15.61
C LYS A 110 8.96 11.97 -15.62
N ARG A 111 10.10 12.57 -15.29
CA ARG A 111 10.33 14.01 -15.50
C ARG A 111 10.55 14.26 -16.99
N VAL A 112 9.48 14.50 -17.74
CA VAL A 112 9.55 14.74 -19.19
C VAL A 112 10.07 16.15 -19.53
N GLU A 113 10.81 16.25 -20.63
CA GLU A 113 11.20 17.53 -21.24
C GLU A 113 9.96 18.26 -21.81
N ASP A 114 10.04 19.59 -21.93
CA ASP A 114 8.99 20.44 -22.51
C ASP A 114 7.65 20.45 -21.75
N TYR A 115 7.64 20.05 -20.48
CA TYR A 115 6.48 20.24 -19.60
C TYR A 115 6.41 21.72 -19.16
N PRO A 116 5.22 22.35 -19.12
CA PRO A 116 5.11 23.75 -18.72
C PRO A 116 5.58 24.01 -17.28
N ILE A 117 6.30 25.12 -17.07
CA ILE A 117 6.86 25.48 -15.77
C ILE A 117 6.43 26.90 -15.42
N ASP A 118 5.91 27.05 -14.19
CA ASP A 118 5.75 28.33 -13.53
C ASP A 118 6.83 28.44 -12.45
N LEU A 119 7.63 29.51 -12.47
CA LEU A 119 8.66 29.78 -11.48
C LEU A 119 8.37 31.11 -10.77
N TYR A 120 8.28 31.09 -9.45
CA TYR A 120 8.15 32.31 -8.66
C TYR A 120 9.43 32.53 -7.86
N TYR A 121 10.10 33.65 -8.12
CA TYR A 121 11.34 34.01 -7.44
C TYR A 121 11.00 34.87 -6.22
N LEU A 122 11.23 34.34 -5.03
CA LEU A 122 11.01 35.00 -3.76
C LEU A 122 12.36 35.37 -3.17
N MET A 123 12.64 36.67 -3.15
CA MET A 123 13.94 37.22 -2.79
C MET A 123 13.86 37.97 -1.46
N ASP A 124 14.85 37.73 -0.61
CA ASP A 124 15.16 38.60 0.51
C ASP A 124 15.72 39.95 0.00
N LEU A 125 15.13 41.05 0.45
CA LEU A 125 15.60 42.41 0.16
C LEU A 125 16.11 43.13 1.41
N SER A 126 16.61 42.38 2.39
CA SER A 126 17.43 42.89 3.49
C SER A 126 18.67 43.64 2.98
N PHE A 127 19.38 44.31 3.88
CA PHE A 127 20.55 45.12 3.49
C PHE A 127 21.71 44.26 2.98
N SER A 128 21.86 43.03 3.47
CA SER A 128 22.95 42.15 3.08
C SER A 128 22.84 41.67 1.62
N MET A 129 21.63 41.60 1.07
CA MET A 129 21.34 41.22 -0.31
C MET A 129 21.61 42.33 -1.35
N GLU A 130 22.34 43.39 -0.98
CA GLU A 130 22.61 44.56 -1.83
C GLU A 130 23.35 44.20 -3.12
N ASP A 131 24.39 43.39 -3.00
CA ASP A 131 25.27 42.98 -4.08
C ASP A 131 24.65 41.85 -4.94
N ASP A 132 23.73 41.07 -4.39
CA ASP A 132 22.94 40.08 -5.12
C ASP A 132 21.89 40.69 -6.04
N LEU A 133 21.25 41.78 -5.60
CA LEU A 133 20.14 42.38 -6.34
C LEU A 133 20.50 42.78 -7.79
N PRO A 134 21.67 43.38 -8.11
CA PRO A 134 22.16 43.56 -9.47
C PRO A 134 22.26 42.26 -10.29
N ASN A 135 22.70 41.15 -9.67
CA ASN A 135 22.82 39.86 -10.34
C ASN A 135 21.43 39.28 -10.65
N VAL A 136 20.47 39.37 -9.72
CA VAL A 136 19.08 38.92 -9.92
C VAL A 136 18.37 39.75 -11.01
N LYS A 137 18.68 41.05 -11.11
CA LYS A 137 18.16 41.92 -12.19
C LYS A 137 18.56 41.40 -13.57
N LYS A 138 19.81 40.96 -13.71
CA LYS A 138 20.32 40.39 -14.97
C LYS A 138 19.80 38.96 -15.19
N LEU A 139 19.74 38.17 -14.12
CA LEU A 139 19.31 36.77 -14.13
C LEU A 139 17.93 36.56 -14.74
N GLY A 140 16.98 37.48 -14.54
CA GLY A 140 15.61 37.30 -15.02
C GLY A 140 15.47 37.05 -16.51
N ALA A 141 16.20 37.82 -17.34
CA ALA A 141 16.15 37.67 -18.79
C ALA A 141 16.94 36.43 -19.24
N ASP A 142 18.17 36.27 -18.73
CA ASP A 142 19.06 35.17 -19.05
C ASP A 142 18.43 33.82 -18.67
N LEU A 143 17.81 33.72 -17.48
CA LEU A 143 17.10 32.53 -17.02
C LEU A 143 15.87 32.23 -17.87
N MET A 144 15.09 33.24 -18.26
CA MET A 144 13.95 33.01 -19.16
C MET A 144 14.39 32.49 -20.52
N GLU A 145 15.53 32.94 -21.02
CA GLU A 145 16.12 32.46 -22.27
C GLU A 145 16.64 31.02 -22.15
N GLU A 146 17.37 30.70 -21.09
CA GLU A 146 17.83 29.33 -20.83
C GLU A 146 16.68 28.36 -20.57
N MET A 147 15.64 28.80 -19.86
CA MET A 147 14.46 27.98 -19.61
C MET A 147 13.65 27.74 -20.88
N ARG A 148 13.68 28.64 -21.87
CA ARG A 148 13.07 28.39 -23.20
C ARG A 148 13.74 27.25 -23.97
N ASN A 149 15.03 26.99 -23.73
CA ASN A 149 15.69 25.81 -24.30
C ASN A 149 15.15 24.51 -23.70
N THR A 150 14.72 24.54 -22.44
CA THR A 150 14.20 23.38 -21.69
C THR A 150 12.70 23.17 -21.87
N THR A 151 11.90 24.23 -21.77
CA THR A 151 10.43 24.20 -21.91
C THR A 151 9.93 25.37 -22.76
N SER A 152 9.04 25.06 -23.70
CA SER A 152 8.41 26.04 -24.59
C SER A 152 7.36 26.90 -23.89
N ASP A 153 6.89 26.49 -22.71
CA ASP A 153 5.87 27.20 -21.92
C ASP A 153 6.38 27.52 -20.51
N PHE A 154 7.20 28.56 -20.44
CA PHE A 154 7.77 29.10 -19.20
C PHE A 154 7.09 30.40 -18.77
N ARG A 155 6.75 30.51 -17.49
CA ARG A 155 6.34 31.78 -16.85
C ARG A 155 7.15 32.04 -15.60
N MET A 156 7.48 33.30 -15.37
CA MET A 156 8.21 33.74 -14.18
C MET A 156 7.49 34.87 -13.46
N GLY A 157 7.57 34.89 -12.13
CA GLY A 157 7.05 35.94 -11.27
C GLY A 157 8.07 36.31 -10.19
N PHE A 158 7.83 37.41 -9.48
CA PHE A 158 8.74 37.94 -8.47
C PHE A 158 7.99 38.44 -7.23
N GLY A 159 8.55 38.13 -6.06
CA GLY A 159 8.15 38.67 -4.78
C GLY A 159 9.37 39.01 -3.93
N ALA A 160 9.18 39.96 -3.02
CA ALA A 160 10.21 40.40 -2.10
C ALA A 160 9.72 40.31 -0.66
N PHE A 161 10.62 40.01 0.27
CA PHE A 161 10.36 40.06 1.71
C PHE A 161 11.53 40.68 2.47
N VAL A 162 11.26 41.12 3.69
CA VAL A 162 12.28 41.56 4.66
C VAL A 162 11.87 41.00 6.02
N ASP A 163 11.10 41.74 6.82
CA ASP A 163 10.61 41.26 8.10
C ASP A 163 9.36 42.02 8.60
N LYS A 164 8.80 41.56 9.72
CA LYS A 164 7.75 42.21 10.48
C LYS A 164 8.15 43.64 10.85
N THR A 165 7.26 44.58 10.61
CA THR A 165 7.57 46.00 10.80
C THR A 165 7.32 46.47 12.24
N VAL A 166 7.78 45.70 13.22
CA VAL A 166 7.66 46.00 14.66
C VAL A 166 9.01 45.81 15.34
N MET A 167 9.20 46.42 16.51
CA MET A 167 10.36 46.14 17.38
C MET A 167 10.20 44.71 17.96
N PRO A 168 11.26 43.90 18.10
CA PRO A 168 12.68 44.20 17.88
C PRO A 168 13.20 44.02 16.44
N TYR A 169 12.40 43.47 15.52
CA TYR A 169 12.87 43.08 14.18
C TYR A 169 13.29 44.24 13.29
N ILE A 170 12.64 45.39 13.46
CA ILE A 170 13.04 46.64 12.80
C ILE A 170 13.11 47.80 13.79
N SER A 171 13.82 48.86 13.40
CA SER A 171 13.79 50.11 14.14
C SER A 171 12.49 50.87 13.87
N THR A 172 11.68 51.06 14.90
CA THR A 172 10.42 51.82 14.83
C THR A 172 10.60 53.34 14.98
N ALA A 173 11.86 53.82 15.06
CA ALA A 173 12.14 55.25 15.06
C ALA A 173 11.68 55.89 13.73
N LYS A 174 10.96 57.03 13.78
CA LYS A 174 10.38 57.68 12.59
C LYS A 174 11.35 57.83 11.41
N GLY A 175 12.60 58.15 11.70
CA GLY A 175 13.62 58.29 10.65
C GLY A 175 14.07 56.98 10.03
N MET A 176 14.06 55.87 10.77
CA MET A 176 14.44 54.54 10.30
C MET A 176 13.29 53.85 9.56
N LEU A 177 12.04 54.14 9.95
CA LEU A 177 10.85 53.73 9.18
C LEU A 177 10.79 54.39 7.80
N ALA A 178 11.27 55.63 7.67
CA ALA A 178 11.34 56.32 6.39
C ALA A 178 12.54 55.89 5.53
N ASN A 179 13.69 55.66 6.16
CA ASN A 179 14.90 55.18 5.52
C ASN A 179 15.74 54.38 6.53
N PRO A 180 15.74 53.04 6.46
CA PRO A 180 16.49 52.22 7.41
C PRO A 180 18.02 52.33 7.21
N CYS A 181 18.50 52.79 6.05
CA CYS A 181 19.93 52.83 5.69
C CYS A 181 20.57 54.21 5.90
N LYS A 182 20.32 54.86 7.04
CA LYS A 182 20.72 56.26 7.27
C LYS A 182 22.22 56.58 7.15
N ARG A 183 23.13 55.60 7.21
CA ARG A 183 24.57 55.84 7.42
C ARG A 183 25.52 55.01 6.53
N THR A 184 25.01 54.30 5.54
CA THR A 184 25.79 53.49 4.60
C THR A 184 25.43 53.88 3.17
N LYS A 185 26.42 53.93 2.27
CA LYS A 185 26.13 53.89 0.82
C LYS A 185 25.60 52.48 0.53
N PRO A 186 24.57 52.32 -0.31
CA PRO A 186 23.94 53.30 -1.21
C PRO A 186 22.78 54.08 -0.58
N TRP A 187 22.49 55.24 -1.18
CA TRP A 187 21.40 56.17 -0.88
C TRP A 187 19.99 55.53 -0.76
N PRO A 188 18.99 56.25 -0.20
CA PRO A 188 18.09 55.79 0.86
C PRO A 188 17.35 54.49 0.57
N CYS A 189 17.46 53.47 1.41
CA CYS A 189 16.74 52.21 1.24
C CYS A 189 15.21 52.37 1.27
N ALA A 190 14.52 51.36 0.75
CA ALA A 190 13.07 51.28 0.86
C ALA A 190 12.64 51.18 2.34
N PRO A 191 11.50 51.77 2.73
CA PRO A 191 10.89 51.53 4.05
C PRO A 191 10.73 50.03 4.31
N PRO A 192 10.89 49.56 5.56
CA PRO A 192 10.74 48.15 5.91
C PRO A 192 9.34 47.64 5.59
N PHE A 193 9.27 46.39 5.14
CA PHE A 193 8.01 45.72 4.82
C PHE A 193 8.14 44.22 5.06
N THR A 194 7.00 43.57 5.29
CA THR A 194 6.94 42.12 5.53
C THR A 194 7.13 41.35 4.22
N PHE A 195 6.14 41.44 3.33
CA PHE A 195 6.15 40.83 2.01
C PHE A 195 5.43 41.72 1.00
N ARG A 196 5.98 41.77 -0.20
CA ARG A 196 5.39 42.41 -1.37
C ARG A 196 5.40 41.47 -2.57
N HIS A 197 4.22 41.29 -3.16
CA HIS A 197 4.10 40.73 -4.49
C HIS A 197 4.44 41.81 -5.52
N VAL A 198 5.39 41.56 -6.41
CA VAL A 198 5.84 42.58 -7.37
C VAL A 198 5.36 42.23 -8.78
N LEU A 199 5.53 40.97 -9.18
CA LEU A 199 5.21 40.52 -10.53
C LEU A 199 4.48 39.18 -10.49
N SER A 200 3.25 39.16 -11.02
CA SER A 200 2.50 37.94 -11.30
C SER A 200 3.16 37.13 -12.42
N LEU A 201 2.95 35.81 -12.40
CA LEU A 201 3.53 34.89 -13.38
C LEU A 201 3.24 35.29 -14.82
N THR A 202 4.30 35.60 -15.57
CA THR A 202 4.22 36.06 -16.96
C THR A 202 5.31 35.42 -17.82
N ALA A 203 5.07 35.31 -19.13
CA ALA A 203 6.06 34.86 -20.12
C ALA A 203 6.94 36.02 -20.66
N ASN A 204 6.69 37.25 -20.22
CA ASN A 204 7.40 38.45 -20.69
C ASN A 204 8.61 38.77 -19.80
N GLY A 205 9.80 38.40 -20.29
CA GLY A 205 11.07 38.63 -19.60
C GLY A 205 11.46 40.09 -19.42
N SER A 206 11.12 40.95 -20.37
CA SER A 206 11.38 42.40 -20.26
C SER A 206 10.64 43.01 -19.07
N ARG A 207 9.41 42.55 -18.79
CA ARG A 207 8.61 43.00 -17.65
C ARG A 207 9.22 42.58 -16.31
N PHE A 208 9.87 41.41 -16.26
CA PHE A 208 10.63 41.00 -15.09
C PHE A 208 11.83 41.92 -14.88
N ALA A 209 12.66 42.11 -15.91
CA ALA A 209 13.85 42.96 -15.83
C ALA A 209 13.50 44.40 -15.42
N GLU A 210 12.39 44.95 -15.92
CA GLU A 210 11.89 46.28 -15.56
C GLU A 210 11.47 46.37 -14.08
N LEU A 211 10.56 45.50 -13.64
CA LEU A 211 9.98 45.57 -12.29
C LEU A 211 10.96 45.17 -11.19
N VAL A 212 11.79 44.15 -11.45
CA VAL A 212 12.87 43.74 -10.54
C VAL A 212 14.00 44.78 -10.57
N GLY A 213 14.28 45.35 -11.75
CA GLY A 213 15.19 46.48 -11.93
C GLY A 213 14.87 47.69 -11.04
N GLY A 214 13.58 47.97 -10.84
CA GLY A 214 13.08 49.03 -9.99
C GLY A 214 13.07 48.74 -8.48
N GLN A 215 13.36 47.51 -8.04
CA GLN A 215 13.40 47.19 -6.61
C GLN A 215 14.66 47.74 -5.96
N ARG A 216 14.54 48.00 -4.65
CA ARG A 216 15.60 48.53 -3.78
C ARG A 216 15.62 47.73 -2.49
N ILE A 217 16.80 47.51 -1.95
CA ILE A 217 16.97 46.93 -0.62
C ILE A 217 16.29 47.77 0.46
N SER A 218 15.95 47.11 1.55
CA SER A 218 15.46 47.68 2.79
C SER A 218 16.45 47.37 3.92
N GLY A 219 16.03 47.52 5.17
CA GLY A 219 16.85 47.17 6.32
C GLY A 219 16.02 46.74 7.51
N ASN A 220 16.61 45.83 8.28
CA ASN A 220 16.13 45.20 9.50
C ASN A 220 17.20 45.31 10.60
N LEU A 221 16.83 44.97 11.85
CA LEU A 221 17.73 44.98 13.01
C LEU A 221 18.27 43.59 13.35
N ASP A 222 17.52 42.55 13.04
CA ASP A 222 17.89 41.14 13.18
C ASP A 222 17.90 40.43 11.82
N SER A 223 18.27 39.14 11.81
CA SER A 223 18.21 38.33 10.59
C SER A 223 16.78 38.34 10.06
N PRO A 224 16.57 38.56 8.74
CA PRO A 224 15.23 38.64 8.16
C PRO A 224 14.47 37.34 8.42
N GLU A 225 13.12 37.35 8.41
CA GLU A 225 12.32 36.43 7.60
C GLU A 225 10.78 36.48 7.71
N GLY A 226 10.15 37.11 6.73
CA GLY A 226 8.70 37.02 6.49
C GLY A 226 8.34 36.00 5.40
N ASN A 227 7.79 34.83 5.77
CA ASN A 227 7.36 33.81 4.80
C ASN A 227 5.92 34.06 4.28
N PRO A 228 5.70 34.35 2.98
CA PRO A 228 4.39 34.73 2.45
C PRO A 228 3.61 33.55 1.89
N ALA A 229 2.61 33.08 2.64
CA ALA A 229 1.67 32.06 2.16
C ALA A 229 0.45 32.69 1.44
N GLY A 230 0.54 32.96 0.14
CA GLY A 230 -0.59 33.44 -0.66
C GLY A 230 -0.58 32.95 -2.11
N SER A 231 -1.68 32.36 -2.61
CA SER A 231 -1.67 31.59 -3.88
C SER A 231 -2.49 32.17 -5.03
N ARG A 232 -3.57 32.93 -4.76
CA ARG A 232 -4.47 33.37 -5.84
C ARG A 232 -3.92 34.53 -6.67
N THR A 233 -3.19 35.46 -6.05
CA THR A 233 -2.69 36.67 -6.72
C THR A 233 -1.47 36.43 -7.59
N ILE A 234 -0.69 35.38 -7.31
CA ILE A 234 0.55 35.07 -8.03
C ILE A 234 0.28 34.54 -9.46
N GLY A 235 -0.83 33.83 -9.67
CA GLY A 235 -1.25 33.35 -11.00
C GLY A 235 -0.81 31.92 -11.37
N TRP A 236 -0.62 31.05 -10.39
CA TRP A 236 -0.18 29.66 -10.61
C TRP A 236 -1.13 28.86 -11.50
N ARG A 237 -0.60 28.26 -12.57
CA ARG A 237 -1.32 27.27 -13.40
C ARG A 237 -1.24 25.88 -12.79
N ASN A 238 -2.03 24.93 -13.28
CA ASN A 238 -1.93 23.53 -12.87
C ASN A 238 -0.82 22.79 -13.64
N VAL A 239 0.42 23.29 -13.49
CA VAL A 239 1.63 22.81 -14.15
C VAL A 239 2.74 22.61 -13.10
N THR A 240 4.01 22.41 -13.49
CA THR A 240 5.11 22.35 -12.52
C THR A 240 5.27 23.73 -11.88
N ARG A 241 5.12 23.80 -10.54
CA ARG A 241 5.21 25.04 -9.77
C ARG A 241 6.51 25.05 -8.97
N LEU A 242 7.43 25.93 -9.31
CA LEU A 242 8.71 26.09 -8.63
C LEU A 242 8.72 27.41 -7.86
N LEU A 243 9.01 27.36 -6.56
CA LEU A 243 9.25 28.54 -5.73
C LEU A 243 10.73 28.59 -5.41
N VAL A 244 11.46 29.56 -5.95
CA VAL A 244 12.86 29.80 -5.56
C VAL A 244 12.84 30.74 -4.37
N PHE A 245 13.38 30.30 -3.24
CA PHE A 245 13.54 31.07 -2.02
C PHE A 245 15.01 31.46 -1.89
N SER A 246 15.32 32.76 -1.97
CA SER A 246 16.69 33.28 -1.97
C SER A 246 16.93 34.17 -0.76
N THR A 247 17.90 33.80 0.07
CA THR A 247 18.36 34.57 1.24
C THR A 247 19.77 34.11 1.62
N ASP A 248 20.52 34.98 2.28
CA ASP A 248 21.83 34.72 2.87
C ASP A 248 21.76 34.46 4.39
N ALA A 249 20.56 34.42 4.96
CA ALA A 249 20.33 34.34 6.39
C ALA A 249 19.46 33.15 6.82
N GLY A 250 19.31 33.02 8.13
CA GLY A 250 18.48 31.99 8.76
C GLY A 250 17.10 32.48 9.19
N PHE A 251 16.30 31.46 9.46
CA PHE A 251 14.90 31.34 9.88
C PHE A 251 14.27 32.11 11.03
N HIS A 252 13.22 32.92 10.83
CA HIS A 252 12.18 33.09 11.86
C HIS A 252 11.05 32.05 11.74
N PHE A 253 10.58 31.52 12.88
CA PHE A 253 9.51 30.52 12.91
C PHE A 253 8.50 30.77 14.04
N ALA A 254 7.41 30.00 14.02
CA ALA A 254 6.33 30.12 15.00
C ALA A 254 6.85 30.14 16.44
N GLY A 255 6.48 31.18 17.19
CA GLY A 255 6.96 31.49 18.53
C GLY A 255 7.81 32.75 18.57
N ASP A 256 8.58 33.05 17.52
CA ASP A 256 9.51 34.18 17.50
C ASP A 256 8.79 35.52 17.54
N GLY A 257 7.59 35.61 16.94
CA GLY A 257 6.73 36.81 16.95
C GLY A 257 6.40 37.32 18.35
N LYS A 258 6.50 36.46 19.37
CA LYS A 258 6.27 36.82 20.77
C LYS A 258 7.18 37.95 21.24
N LEU A 259 8.41 38.04 20.72
CA LEU A 259 9.34 39.13 21.05
C LEU A 259 8.81 40.50 20.59
N GLY A 260 8.12 40.56 19.46
CA GLY A 260 7.44 41.77 18.97
C GLY A 260 6.00 41.92 19.46
N GLY A 261 5.57 41.18 20.48
CA GLY A 261 4.22 41.24 21.03
C GLY A 261 3.15 40.55 20.17
N ILE A 262 3.55 39.74 19.19
CA ILE A 262 2.65 39.05 18.27
C ILE A 262 2.47 37.61 18.74
N VAL A 263 1.28 37.32 19.29
CA VAL A 263 0.98 36.03 19.91
C VAL A 263 -0.09 35.22 19.17
N LEU A 264 -0.71 35.80 18.14
CA LEU A 264 -1.74 35.13 17.36
C LEU A 264 -1.07 34.20 16.33
N PRO A 265 -1.31 32.89 16.36
CA PRO A 265 -0.71 31.98 15.40
C PRO A 265 -1.09 32.29 13.95
N ASN A 266 -0.20 31.93 13.01
CA ASN A 266 -0.50 32.01 11.58
C ASN A 266 -1.69 31.11 11.21
N ASP A 267 -2.66 31.64 10.47
CA ASP A 267 -3.90 30.93 10.13
C ASP A 267 -3.84 30.14 8.81
N GLY A 268 -2.70 30.20 8.09
CA GLY A 268 -2.49 29.51 6.81
C GLY A 268 -3.30 30.08 5.63
N LYS A 269 -3.93 31.25 5.81
CA LYS A 269 -4.76 31.90 4.77
C LYS A 269 -3.98 33.02 4.07
N CYS A 270 -4.47 33.40 2.89
CA CYS A 270 -3.89 34.48 2.11
C CYS A 270 -4.47 35.82 2.58
N HIS A 271 -3.58 36.73 3.00
CA HIS A 271 -3.93 38.09 3.44
C HIS A 271 -3.14 39.14 2.63
N LEU A 272 -3.22 39.02 1.31
CA LEU A 272 -2.58 39.95 0.39
C LEU A 272 -3.61 40.97 -0.08
N GLU A 273 -3.41 42.24 0.24
CA GLU A 273 -4.24 43.36 -0.21
C GLU A 273 -3.32 44.36 -0.93
N GLU A 274 -3.72 44.81 -2.13
CA GLU A 274 -2.89 45.73 -2.93
C GLU A 274 -1.43 45.26 -3.10
N ASN A 275 -1.22 43.95 -3.24
CA ASN A 275 0.08 43.29 -3.35
C ASN A 275 0.98 43.35 -2.10
N VAL A 276 0.46 43.75 -0.94
CA VAL A 276 1.20 43.78 0.33
C VAL A 276 0.56 42.84 1.35
N TYR A 277 1.37 42.15 2.14
CA TYR A 277 0.86 41.27 3.20
C TYR A 277 0.40 42.07 4.42
N THR A 278 -0.90 42.09 4.70
CA THR A 278 -1.49 42.97 5.72
C THR A 278 -1.45 42.40 7.14
N ARG A 279 -1.32 41.08 7.30
CA ARG A 279 -1.31 40.41 8.62
C ARG A 279 0.07 40.26 9.25
N GLY A 280 1.11 40.86 8.67
CA GLY A 280 2.50 40.72 9.13
C GLY A 280 2.72 41.06 10.61
N ASN A 281 2.06 42.11 11.10
CA ASN A 281 2.17 42.59 12.49
C ASN A 281 1.06 42.06 13.40
N ALA A 282 0.12 41.27 12.87
CA ALA A 282 -1.02 40.75 13.61
C ALA A 282 -0.91 39.25 13.88
N GLN A 283 -0.22 38.50 13.01
CA GLN A 283 -0.03 37.07 13.10
C GLN A 283 1.46 36.72 13.19
N ASP A 284 1.77 35.72 14.00
CA ASP A 284 3.09 35.15 14.17
C ASP A 284 3.59 34.49 12.87
N TYR A 285 4.87 34.16 12.82
CA TYR A 285 5.46 33.41 11.73
C TYR A 285 4.83 32.00 11.63
N PRO A 286 4.71 31.43 10.42
CA PRO A 286 4.30 30.04 10.28
C PRO A 286 5.39 29.09 10.79
N SER A 287 5.00 27.90 11.26
CA SER A 287 5.99 26.86 11.56
C SER A 287 6.47 26.20 10.26
N PRO A 288 7.67 25.60 10.22
CA PRO A 288 8.17 24.87 9.05
C PRO A 288 7.19 23.80 8.56
N ALA A 289 6.55 23.08 9.49
CA ALA A 289 5.52 22.09 9.17
C ALA A 289 4.29 22.70 8.51
N HIS A 290 3.86 23.90 8.94
CA HIS A 290 2.73 24.60 8.33
C HIS A 290 3.06 25.05 6.90
N VAL A 291 4.28 25.57 6.67
CA VAL A 291 4.75 25.95 5.32
C VAL A 291 4.84 24.72 4.42
N ALA A 292 5.46 23.64 4.88
CA ALA A 292 5.58 22.39 4.13
C ALA A 292 4.20 21.85 3.73
N GLU A 293 3.22 21.88 4.63
CA GLU A 293 1.85 21.46 4.34
C GLU A 293 1.16 22.38 3.31
N ALA A 294 1.35 23.70 3.42
CA ALA A 294 0.77 24.66 2.49
C ALA A 294 1.34 24.51 1.07
N LEU A 295 2.66 24.30 0.96
CA LEU A 295 3.34 24.04 -0.30
C LEU A 295 2.90 22.70 -0.91
N ARG A 296 2.81 21.64 -0.09
CA ARG A 296 2.33 20.32 -0.49
C ARG A 296 0.90 20.37 -1.05
N ARG A 297 -0.04 20.99 -0.32
CA ARG A 297 -1.44 21.13 -0.76
C ARG A 297 -1.57 21.86 -2.09
N LYS A 298 -0.66 22.80 -2.36
CA LYS A 298 -0.64 23.59 -3.58
C LYS A 298 0.29 23.02 -4.64
N ASN A 299 0.85 21.83 -4.46
CA ASN A 299 1.82 21.22 -5.38
C ASN A 299 2.97 22.18 -5.77
N ILE A 300 3.48 22.97 -4.82
CA ILE A 300 4.60 23.89 -5.03
C ILE A 300 5.88 23.21 -4.55
N GLN A 301 6.88 23.12 -5.43
CA GLN A 301 8.21 22.63 -5.11
C GLN A 301 9.09 23.83 -4.79
N ILE A 302 9.66 23.84 -3.58
CA ILE A 302 10.56 24.92 -3.14
C ILE A 302 12.01 24.55 -3.47
N ILE A 303 12.77 25.54 -3.93
CA ILE A 303 14.21 25.50 -4.16
C ILE A 303 14.81 26.54 -3.24
N PHE A 304 15.63 26.11 -2.28
CA PHE A 304 16.36 27.02 -1.40
C PHE A 304 17.67 27.41 -2.09
N ALA A 305 17.78 28.68 -2.49
CA ALA A 305 18.97 29.30 -3.04
C ALA A 305 19.63 30.11 -1.92
N VAL A 306 20.40 29.45 -1.07
CA VAL A 306 20.97 30.02 0.14
C VAL A 306 22.49 29.95 0.14
N THR A 307 23.14 30.80 0.92
CA THR A 307 24.61 30.79 1.09
C THR A 307 25.07 29.54 1.84
N GLU A 308 26.32 29.14 1.60
CA GLU A 308 26.91 27.90 2.16
C GLU A 308 26.74 27.82 3.69
N GLU A 309 26.90 28.95 4.37
CA GLU A 309 26.87 29.10 5.83
C GLU A 309 25.54 28.63 6.46
N VAL A 310 24.42 28.82 5.77
CA VAL A 310 23.08 28.49 6.28
C VAL A 310 22.47 27.23 5.63
N THR A 311 23.16 26.60 4.69
CA THR A 311 22.65 25.44 3.92
C THR A 311 22.10 24.33 4.83
N HIS A 312 22.80 24.01 5.92
CA HIS A 312 22.41 22.99 6.89
C HIS A 312 21.03 23.22 7.53
N LEU A 313 20.56 24.49 7.61
CA LEU A 313 19.23 24.83 8.14
C LEU A 313 18.11 24.46 7.17
N TYR A 314 18.42 24.39 5.87
CA TYR A 314 17.46 24.17 4.79
C TYR A 314 17.54 22.76 4.19
N GLU A 315 18.62 22.01 4.41
CA GLU A 315 18.82 20.64 3.92
C GLU A 315 17.67 19.69 4.29
N ALA A 316 17.11 19.83 5.50
CA ALA A 316 15.98 19.04 5.99
C ALA A 316 14.65 19.29 5.23
N LEU A 317 14.62 20.29 4.35
CA LEU A 317 13.43 20.74 3.61
C LEU A 317 13.52 20.42 2.09
N THR A 318 14.50 19.62 1.67
CA THR A 318 14.83 19.35 0.25
C THR A 318 13.88 18.37 -0.47
N SER A 319 13.95 18.40 -1.81
CA SER A 319 12.92 17.88 -2.73
C SER A 319 13.12 16.42 -3.14
N GLU A 320 12.59 15.49 -2.35
CA GLU A 320 12.42 14.09 -2.76
C GLU A 320 11.15 13.88 -3.58
N VAL A 321 11.17 12.96 -4.56
CA VAL A 321 9.92 12.50 -5.18
C VAL A 321 9.29 11.48 -4.25
N VAL A 322 8.21 11.88 -3.60
CA VAL A 322 7.46 11.04 -2.67
C VAL A 322 6.06 10.78 -3.24
N MET A 323 5.67 9.52 -3.33
CA MET A 323 4.29 9.16 -3.70
C MET A 323 3.35 9.33 -2.51
N GLU A 324 2.21 9.97 -2.74
CA GLU A 324 1.15 10.13 -1.76
C GLU A 324 -0.20 9.60 -2.28
N ASN A 325 -1.06 9.19 -1.35
CA ASN A 325 -2.44 8.82 -1.63
C ASN A 325 -3.42 9.66 -0.82
N SER A 326 -4.61 9.86 -1.36
CA SER A 326 -5.75 10.41 -0.62
C SER A 326 -6.12 9.52 0.56
N LYS A 327 -6.90 10.07 1.50
CA LYS A 327 -7.44 9.31 2.64
C LYS A 327 -8.13 8.04 2.13
N LEU A 328 -7.68 6.90 2.62
CA LEU A 328 -8.28 5.61 2.28
C LEU A 328 -9.63 5.43 3.00
N PRO A 329 -10.57 4.68 2.41
CA PRO A 329 -11.77 4.25 3.13
C PRO A 329 -11.40 3.43 4.37
N PRO A 330 -12.25 3.39 5.41
CA PRO A 330 -11.95 2.65 6.64
C PRO A 330 -11.58 1.19 6.39
N GLY A 331 -10.50 0.72 7.02
CA GLY A 331 -10.05 -0.67 6.95
C GLY A 331 -9.17 -1.03 5.74
N TYR A 332 -9.12 -0.21 4.68
CA TYR A 332 -8.21 -0.44 3.56
C TYR A 332 -6.76 -0.13 3.96
N SER A 333 -5.83 -0.93 3.47
CA SER A 333 -4.39 -0.70 3.62
C SER A 333 -3.70 -0.54 2.27
N VAL A 334 -2.61 0.23 2.26
CA VAL A 334 -1.79 0.48 1.08
C VAL A 334 -0.31 0.28 1.42
N SER A 335 0.41 -0.37 0.52
CA SER A 335 1.86 -0.51 0.59
C SER A 335 2.50 -0.07 -0.73
N TYR A 336 3.73 0.41 -0.64
CA TYR A 336 4.49 0.94 -1.77
C TYR A 336 5.84 0.25 -1.87
N THR A 337 6.25 -0.03 -3.09
CA THR A 337 7.60 -0.48 -3.41
C THR A 337 8.14 0.38 -4.55
N SER A 338 9.26 1.07 -4.34
CA SER A 338 9.87 1.92 -5.37
C SER A 338 11.00 1.21 -6.10
N ARG A 339 11.12 1.51 -7.38
CA ARG A 339 12.21 1.08 -8.28
C ARG A 339 12.82 2.34 -8.89
N CYS A 340 13.85 2.86 -8.21
CA CYS A 340 14.60 4.05 -8.63
C CYS A 340 15.82 3.64 -9.48
N LYS A 341 16.37 4.59 -10.24
CA LYS A 341 17.57 4.37 -11.07
C LYS A 341 18.79 4.05 -10.18
N GLY A 342 19.53 2.98 -10.52
CA GLY A 342 20.78 2.62 -9.84
C GLY A 342 20.64 1.89 -8.49
N GLY A 343 19.45 1.44 -8.09
CA GLY A 343 19.23 0.72 -6.83
C GLY A 343 18.25 -0.46 -6.94
N GLY A 344 18.31 -1.37 -5.95
CA GLY A 344 17.33 -2.43 -5.78
C GLY A 344 15.94 -1.92 -5.33
N PRO A 345 14.91 -2.78 -5.33
CA PRO A 345 13.57 -2.40 -4.86
C PRO A 345 13.61 -1.97 -3.39
N ARG A 346 13.02 -0.81 -3.08
CA ARG A 346 12.89 -0.30 -1.71
C ARG A 346 11.48 -0.55 -1.18
N HIS A 347 11.37 -0.92 0.09
CA HIS A 347 10.10 -1.27 0.75
C HIS A 347 9.83 -0.37 1.96
N GLY A 348 8.63 -0.47 2.53
CA GLY A 348 8.24 0.27 3.74
C GLY A 348 8.16 1.78 3.48
N GLU A 349 8.63 2.59 4.42
CA GLU A 349 8.62 4.06 4.31
C GLU A 349 9.48 4.57 3.13
N GLN A 350 10.56 3.84 2.82
CA GLN A 350 11.44 4.14 1.69
C GLN A 350 10.82 3.73 0.34
N GLY A 351 9.83 2.83 0.34
CA GLY A 351 9.15 2.37 -0.88
C GLY A 351 8.28 3.43 -1.55
N LYS A 352 8.04 4.57 -0.89
CA LYS A 352 7.34 5.74 -1.46
C LYS A 352 8.28 6.74 -2.10
N ARG A 353 9.61 6.60 -1.91
CA ARG A 353 10.59 7.65 -2.17
C ARG A 353 11.55 7.23 -3.28
N CYS A 354 11.89 8.19 -4.12
CA CYS A 354 13.05 8.14 -4.98
C CYS A 354 13.79 9.49 -4.91
N SER A 355 15.09 9.42 -4.64
CA SER A 355 16.02 10.56 -4.61
C SER A 355 16.80 10.65 -5.93
N ASP A 356 17.42 11.78 -6.20
CA ASP A 356 18.35 12.01 -7.34
C ASP A 356 17.75 11.79 -8.75
N ILE A 357 16.46 12.08 -8.93
CA ILE A 357 15.78 11.95 -10.24
C ILE A 357 16.08 13.19 -11.10
N SER A 358 16.78 13.00 -12.22
CA SER A 358 17.03 14.06 -13.21
C SER A 358 15.92 14.16 -14.26
N VAL A 359 15.92 15.24 -15.04
CA VAL A 359 15.05 15.34 -16.23
C VAL A 359 15.40 14.20 -17.20
N GLY A 360 14.39 13.52 -17.71
CA GLY A 360 14.55 12.34 -18.56
C GLY A 360 14.61 11.01 -17.81
N ASP A 361 14.77 11.01 -16.49
CA ASP A 361 14.75 9.78 -15.70
C ASP A 361 13.31 9.28 -15.46
N GLU A 362 13.13 7.97 -15.65
CA GLU A 362 11.88 7.25 -15.37
C GLU A 362 12.06 6.41 -14.11
N VAL A 363 11.07 6.47 -13.22
CA VAL A 363 10.99 5.64 -12.01
C VAL A 363 9.64 4.95 -11.96
N SER A 364 9.58 3.77 -11.32
CA SER A 364 8.33 3.06 -11.11
C SER A 364 8.05 2.75 -9.65
N PHE A 365 6.78 2.81 -9.29
CA PHE A 365 6.26 2.52 -7.97
C PHE A 365 5.20 1.44 -8.10
N ASN A 366 5.42 0.29 -7.46
CA ASN A 366 4.40 -0.72 -7.33
C ASN A 366 3.56 -0.41 -6.09
N VAL A 367 2.29 -0.08 -6.30
CA VAL A 367 1.33 0.25 -5.24
C VAL A 367 0.40 -0.92 -5.05
N SER A 368 0.39 -1.51 -3.86
CA SER A 368 -0.48 -2.62 -3.51
C SER A 368 -1.54 -2.17 -2.51
N ILE A 369 -2.80 -2.42 -2.82
CA ILE A 369 -3.96 -2.07 -1.98
C ILE A 369 -4.64 -3.36 -1.55
N THR A 370 -4.96 -3.47 -0.25
CA THR A 370 -5.67 -4.60 0.33
C THR A 370 -7.00 -4.14 0.92
N ALA A 371 -8.09 -4.82 0.55
CA ALA A 371 -9.40 -4.57 1.12
C ALA A 371 -9.55 -5.22 2.51
N PRO A 372 -10.31 -4.59 3.43
CA PRO A 372 -10.69 -5.20 4.69
C PRO A 372 -11.73 -6.31 4.47
N ARG A 373 -12.15 -6.95 5.58
CA ARG A 373 -13.29 -7.88 5.57
C ARG A 373 -14.57 -7.17 5.09
N CYS A 374 -15.44 -7.91 4.42
CA CYS A 374 -16.64 -7.37 3.76
C CYS A 374 -17.62 -6.63 4.68
N VAL A 375 -17.67 -7.00 5.97
CA VAL A 375 -18.52 -6.32 6.97
C VAL A 375 -18.14 -4.84 7.14
N THR A 376 -16.88 -4.48 6.91
CA THR A 376 -16.37 -3.11 7.00
C THR A 376 -16.11 -2.46 5.64
N ALA A 377 -16.20 -3.21 4.54
CA ALA A 377 -16.05 -2.68 3.19
C ALA A 377 -17.38 -2.12 2.68
N SER A 378 -17.35 -0.91 2.11
CA SER A 378 -18.52 -0.35 1.40
C SER A 378 -18.81 -1.18 0.16
N GLN A 379 -20.08 -1.59 -0.06
CA GLN A 379 -20.49 -2.24 -1.30
C GLN A 379 -20.41 -1.33 -2.54
N ARG A 380 -20.18 -0.01 -2.35
CA ARG A 380 -20.02 0.95 -3.44
C ARG A 380 -18.55 1.15 -3.81
N PRO A 381 -18.23 1.29 -5.11
CA PRO A 381 -16.89 1.65 -5.54
C PRO A 381 -16.42 2.94 -4.86
N SER A 382 -15.23 2.89 -4.27
CA SER A 382 -14.62 4.03 -3.59
C SER A 382 -13.45 4.57 -4.39
N ARG A 383 -13.29 5.90 -4.45
CA ARG A 383 -12.21 6.54 -5.21
C ARG A 383 -11.02 6.85 -4.30
N VAL A 384 -9.83 6.45 -4.73
CA VAL A 384 -8.54 6.83 -4.15
C VAL A 384 -7.71 7.53 -5.23
N ILE A 385 -6.99 8.57 -4.83
CA ILE A 385 -6.10 9.32 -5.73
C ILE A 385 -4.67 9.06 -5.29
N ILE A 386 -3.81 8.67 -6.23
CA ILE A 386 -2.37 8.49 -6.02
C ILE A 386 -1.65 9.51 -6.89
N LYS A 387 -0.70 10.26 -6.33
CA LYS A 387 0.09 11.24 -7.10
C LYS A 387 1.50 11.43 -6.51
N PRO A 388 2.47 11.86 -7.33
CA PRO A 388 3.75 12.31 -6.79
C PRO A 388 3.61 13.70 -6.16
N GLN A 389 4.20 13.87 -4.98
CA GLN A 389 4.19 15.12 -4.23
C GLN A 389 4.82 16.25 -5.06
N GLY A 390 4.14 17.40 -5.14
CA GLY A 390 4.62 18.55 -5.91
C GLY A 390 4.27 18.53 -7.40
N TYR A 391 3.50 17.54 -7.86
CA TYR A 391 3.07 17.42 -9.27
C TYR A 391 1.54 17.47 -9.39
N GLY A 392 1.07 17.94 -10.55
CA GLY A 392 -0.36 18.13 -10.83
C GLY A 392 -1.07 16.89 -11.41
N GLU A 393 -0.33 15.96 -12.01
CA GLU A 393 -0.91 14.72 -12.55
C GLU A 393 -1.22 13.72 -11.43
N GLU A 394 -2.32 12.99 -11.60
CA GLU A 394 -2.84 12.04 -10.62
C GLU A 394 -3.30 10.73 -11.27
N VAL A 395 -3.21 9.65 -10.51
CA VAL A 395 -3.78 8.34 -10.83
C VAL A 395 -5.04 8.16 -10.02
N GLU A 396 -6.17 8.01 -10.70
CA GLU A 396 -7.42 7.61 -10.08
C GLU A 396 -7.47 6.09 -9.94
N VAL A 397 -7.73 5.62 -8.72
CA VAL A 397 -7.93 4.20 -8.42
C VAL A 397 -9.34 4.01 -7.87
N LEU A 398 -10.18 3.29 -8.62
CA LEU A 398 -11.50 2.89 -8.21
C LEU A 398 -11.41 1.53 -7.52
N LEU A 399 -11.75 1.48 -6.24
CA LEU A 399 -11.72 0.27 -5.43
C LEU A 399 -13.11 -0.38 -5.44
N SER A 400 -13.21 -1.60 -5.96
CA SER A 400 -14.43 -2.40 -5.99
C SER A 400 -14.22 -3.68 -5.18
N PRO A 401 -14.69 -3.76 -3.92
CA PRO A 401 -14.54 -4.98 -3.13
C PRO A 401 -15.40 -6.11 -3.71
N ILE A 402 -14.90 -7.34 -3.62
CA ILE A 402 -15.61 -8.56 -4.01
C ILE A 402 -16.13 -9.20 -2.72
N CYS A 403 -17.42 -9.00 -2.44
CA CYS A 403 -18.09 -9.49 -1.23
C CYS A 403 -19.28 -10.40 -1.49
N GLU A 404 -19.65 -10.54 -2.77
CA GLU A 404 -20.78 -11.33 -3.21
C GLU A 404 -20.30 -12.30 -4.28
N CYS A 405 -20.92 -13.48 -4.31
CA CYS A 405 -20.69 -14.49 -5.32
C CYS A 405 -21.56 -14.23 -6.56
N SER A 406 -21.15 -14.76 -7.71
CA SER A 406 -21.87 -14.53 -8.96
C SER A 406 -23.28 -15.13 -8.89
N CYS A 407 -23.41 -16.31 -8.30
CA CYS A 407 -24.67 -17.01 -8.03
C CYS A 407 -25.66 -16.28 -7.10
N GLN A 408 -25.24 -15.23 -6.37
CA GLN A 408 -26.16 -14.44 -5.54
C GLN A 408 -27.06 -13.52 -6.37
N LYS A 409 -26.86 -13.45 -7.69
CA LYS A 409 -27.80 -12.78 -8.61
C LYS A 409 -29.02 -13.64 -8.93
N ASP A 410 -28.88 -14.96 -8.81
CA ASP A 410 -29.88 -15.95 -9.19
C ASP A 410 -30.64 -16.50 -7.98
N VAL A 411 -30.93 -15.62 -7.01
CA VAL A 411 -31.69 -16.01 -5.81
C VAL A 411 -33.12 -16.37 -6.19
N VAL A 412 -33.62 -17.49 -5.63
CA VAL A 412 -35.02 -17.91 -5.78
C VAL A 412 -35.71 -17.83 -4.42
N PRO A 413 -36.43 -16.73 -4.14
CA PRO A 413 -37.30 -16.62 -2.96
C PRO A 413 -38.39 -17.69 -3.00
N HIS A 414 -38.76 -18.21 -1.81
CA HIS A 414 -39.78 -19.26 -1.68
C HIS A 414 -39.54 -20.44 -2.64
N SER A 415 -38.29 -20.90 -2.71
CA SER A 415 -37.92 -21.95 -3.65
C SER A 415 -38.65 -23.26 -3.33
N PRO A 416 -39.22 -23.94 -4.34
CA PRO A 416 -39.77 -25.28 -4.17
C PRO A 416 -38.75 -26.27 -3.60
N SER A 417 -37.46 -26.09 -3.92
CA SER A 417 -36.36 -26.92 -3.43
C SER A 417 -36.06 -26.72 -1.94
N CYS A 418 -36.48 -25.60 -1.35
CA CYS A 418 -36.37 -25.32 0.08
C CYS A 418 -37.69 -25.66 0.79
N SER A 419 -38.11 -26.91 0.65
CA SER A 419 -39.34 -27.46 1.24
C SER A 419 -40.60 -26.67 0.85
N HIS A 420 -40.87 -26.58 -0.45
CA HIS A 420 -42.10 -25.99 -0.99
C HIS A 420 -42.34 -24.52 -0.57
N GLY A 421 -41.27 -23.73 -0.46
CA GLY A 421 -41.37 -22.29 -0.17
C GLY A 421 -41.01 -21.86 1.26
N ASN A 422 -40.55 -22.80 2.08
CA ASN A 422 -40.09 -22.57 3.46
C ASN A 422 -38.71 -21.92 3.58
N GLY A 423 -38.08 -21.59 2.45
CA GLY A 423 -36.82 -20.87 2.42
C GLY A 423 -36.51 -20.24 1.07
N THR A 424 -35.42 -19.49 1.05
CA THR A 424 -34.85 -18.87 -0.15
C THR A 424 -33.66 -19.70 -0.62
N LEU A 425 -33.62 -20.08 -1.90
CA LEU A 425 -32.46 -20.78 -2.47
C LEU A 425 -31.46 -19.75 -2.99
N GLU A 426 -30.23 -19.80 -2.48
CA GLU A 426 -29.14 -18.89 -2.82
C GLU A 426 -27.84 -19.67 -2.97
N CYS A 427 -27.19 -19.58 -4.13
CA CYS A 427 -25.92 -20.29 -4.40
C CYS A 427 -25.95 -21.79 -4.07
N GLY A 428 -27.08 -22.43 -4.32
CA GLY A 428 -27.31 -23.85 -4.07
C GLY A 428 -27.63 -24.23 -2.62
N ALA A 429 -27.65 -23.28 -1.68
CA ALA A 429 -28.03 -23.51 -0.28
C ALA A 429 -29.36 -22.83 0.08
N CYS A 430 -30.13 -23.46 0.97
CA CYS A 430 -31.40 -22.88 1.44
C CYS A 430 -31.18 -22.01 2.68
N ARG A 431 -31.59 -20.74 2.58
CA ARG A 431 -31.77 -19.85 3.73
C ARG A 431 -33.20 -19.96 4.24
N CYS A 432 -33.38 -20.68 5.33
CA CYS A 432 -34.69 -20.99 5.90
C CYS A 432 -35.39 -19.79 6.51
N ASN A 433 -36.72 -19.79 6.39
CA ASN A 433 -37.58 -18.82 7.06
C ASN A 433 -37.51 -19.01 8.58
N GLN A 434 -37.91 -17.99 9.34
CA GLN A 434 -37.89 -18.05 10.81
C GLN A 434 -38.73 -19.24 11.32
N GLY A 435 -38.15 -20.05 12.21
CA GLY A 435 -38.79 -21.26 12.75
C GLY A 435 -38.54 -22.53 11.95
N ARG A 436 -37.95 -22.46 10.74
CA ARG A 436 -37.57 -23.63 9.93
C ARG A 436 -36.07 -23.92 10.04
N VAL A 437 -35.71 -25.20 10.08
CA VAL A 437 -34.32 -25.70 10.13
C VAL A 437 -34.14 -26.90 9.22
N GLY A 438 -32.89 -27.28 8.94
CA GLY A 438 -32.54 -28.34 8.00
C GLY A 438 -31.83 -27.81 6.75
N ALA A 439 -31.23 -28.69 5.96
CA ALA A 439 -30.46 -28.31 4.77
C ALA A 439 -31.36 -27.74 3.66
N PHE A 440 -32.64 -28.11 3.68
CA PHE A 440 -33.68 -27.70 2.75
C PHE A 440 -34.90 -27.10 3.46
N CYS A 441 -34.77 -26.68 4.72
CA CYS A 441 -35.84 -26.08 5.52
C CYS A 441 -37.04 -27.01 5.77
N GLU A 442 -36.76 -28.29 5.88
CA GLU A 442 -37.72 -29.38 5.96
C GLU A 442 -38.34 -29.57 7.35
N CYS A 443 -37.69 -29.06 8.41
CA CYS A 443 -38.14 -29.25 9.79
C CYS A 443 -38.61 -27.94 10.45
N ASP A 444 -39.59 -28.06 11.35
CA ASP A 444 -40.06 -26.99 12.24
C ASP A 444 -39.30 -27.06 13.57
N ARG A 445 -38.84 -25.91 14.06
CA ARG A 445 -37.98 -25.79 15.25
C ARG A 445 -38.71 -26.07 16.57
N GLU A 446 -40.04 -26.03 16.57
CA GLU A 446 -40.89 -26.13 17.79
C GLU A 446 -41.68 -27.45 17.89
N GLU A 447 -41.82 -28.24 16.81
CA GLU A 447 -42.61 -29.49 16.79
C GLU A 447 -41.77 -30.78 16.69
N SER A 448 -40.44 -30.70 16.78
CA SER A 448 -39.56 -31.87 16.77
C SER A 448 -39.61 -32.61 18.12
N GLY A 449 -40.51 -33.59 18.23
CA GLY A 449 -40.54 -34.51 19.37
C GLY A 449 -39.19 -35.21 19.57
N GLU A 450 -38.57 -35.01 20.74
CA GLU A 450 -37.19 -35.39 21.09
C GLU A 450 -36.82 -36.88 20.87
N ALA A 451 -37.81 -37.77 20.74
CA ALA A 451 -37.60 -39.21 20.68
C ALA A 451 -37.50 -39.81 19.26
N VAL A 452 -38.16 -39.25 18.23
CA VAL A 452 -38.31 -39.93 16.93
C VAL A 452 -37.15 -39.60 15.96
N GLU A 453 -36.66 -38.36 15.96
CA GLU A 453 -35.57 -37.94 15.05
C GLU A 453 -34.17 -38.29 15.58
N SER A 454 -34.03 -38.48 16.89
CA SER A 454 -32.73 -38.82 17.50
C SER A 454 -32.22 -40.21 17.09
N HIS A 455 -33.09 -41.12 16.65
CA HIS A 455 -32.71 -42.41 16.07
C HIS A 455 -31.99 -42.27 14.72
N LEU A 456 -32.35 -41.28 13.90
CA LEU A 456 -31.71 -41.01 12.59
C LEU A 456 -30.29 -40.44 12.75
N CYS A 457 -29.98 -39.94 13.94
CA CYS A 457 -28.68 -39.39 14.34
C CYS A 457 -27.82 -40.40 15.10
N ARG A 458 -28.18 -41.70 15.08
CA ARG A 458 -27.39 -42.77 15.72
C ARG A 458 -26.83 -43.71 14.65
N ARG A 459 -25.57 -44.12 14.83
CA ARG A 459 -24.93 -45.14 13.99
C ARG A 459 -25.54 -46.54 14.19
N GLY A 460 -26.14 -46.80 15.34
CA GLY A 460 -26.91 -48.01 15.65
C GLY A 460 -27.72 -47.85 16.94
N ASN A 461 -28.57 -48.82 17.28
CA ASN A 461 -29.51 -48.71 18.41
C ASN A 461 -28.83 -48.49 19.78
N ALA A 462 -27.56 -48.89 19.93
CA ALA A 462 -26.76 -48.71 21.14
C ALA A 462 -25.78 -47.53 21.10
N SER A 463 -25.64 -46.82 19.97
CA SER A 463 -24.72 -45.68 19.87
C SER A 463 -25.37 -44.39 20.38
N GLU A 464 -24.57 -43.50 20.97
CA GLU A 464 -25.03 -42.16 21.34
C GLU A 464 -25.46 -41.34 20.11
N VAL A 465 -26.38 -40.41 20.34
CA VAL A 465 -26.82 -39.44 19.32
C VAL A 465 -25.60 -38.62 18.92
N CYS A 466 -25.29 -38.60 17.62
CA CYS A 466 -24.14 -37.90 17.07
C CYS A 466 -22.81 -38.25 17.77
N SER A 467 -22.67 -39.52 18.17
CA SER A 467 -21.48 -40.04 18.86
C SER A 467 -21.08 -39.22 20.10
N GLY A 468 -22.02 -38.49 20.72
CA GLY A 468 -21.75 -37.61 21.86
C GLY A 468 -20.94 -36.34 21.52
N HIS A 469 -20.74 -36.06 20.22
CA HIS A 469 -19.85 -35.02 19.71
C HIS A 469 -20.58 -33.96 18.89
N GLY A 470 -21.91 -33.95 18.91
CA GLY A 470 -22.74 -33.00 18.18
C GLY A 470 -24.18 -32.98 18.65
N GLU A 471 -24.95 -32.07 18.06
CA GLU A 471 -26.39 -31.95 18.28
C GLU A 471 -27.14 -32.54 17.08
N CYS A 472 -28.18 -33.34 17.34
CA CYS A 472 -29.05 -33.83 16.29
C CYS A 472 -30.07 -32.75 15.94
N VAL A 473 -29.99 -32.22 14.72
CA VAL A 473 -30.90 -31.21 14.20
C VAL A 473 -31.56 -31.80 12.96
N CYS A 474 -32.89 -32.00 13.00
CA CYS A 474 -33.67 -32.48 11.85
C CYS A 474 -33.17 -33.83 11.30
N GLY A 475 -32.98 -34.81 12.19
CA GLY A 475 -32.51 -36.15 11.83
C GLY A 475 -31.07 -36.24 11.29
N ARG A 476 -30.26 -35.19 11.45
CA ARG A 476 -28.82 -35.17 11.10
C ARG A 476 -27.96 -34.57 12.18
N CYS A 477 -26.71 -35.00 12.23
CA CYS A 477 -25.76 -34.55 13.25
C CYS A 477 -25.02 -33.28 12.84
N VAL A 478 -25.08 -32.28 13.73
CA VAL A 478 -24.29 -31.05 13.68
C VAL A 478 -23.16 -31.18 14.68
N CYS A 479 -21.95 -31.46 14.19
CA CYS A 479 -20.80 -31.72 15.04
C CYS A 479 -20.32 -30.45 15.75
N GLY A 480 -20.15 -30.55 17.07
CA GLY A 480 -19.66 -29.45 17.90
C GLY A 480 -18.19 -29.15 17.62
N LYS A 481 -17.86 -27.89 17.35
CA LYS A 481 -16.47 -27.40 17.24
C LYS A 481 -16.03 -26.79 18.57
N SER A 482 -15.17 -27.48 19.32
CA SER A 482 -14.58 -26.98 20.56
C SER A 482 -13.34 -26.13 20.29
N SER A 483 -13.20 -24.99 20.98
CA SER A 483 -11.97 -24.17 20.93
C SER A 483 -10.73 -24.89 21.47
N LYS A 484 -10.94 -26.00 22.21
CA LYS A 484 -9.90 -26.95 22.61
C LYS A 484 -10.11 -28.22 21.77
N LYS A 485 -9.15 -28.54 20.91
CA LYS A 485 -9.12 -29.76 20.06
C LYS A 485 -9.58 -31.00 20.84
N PRO A 486 -10.28 -31.97 20.19
CA PRO A 486 -10.36 -32.16 18.73
C PRO A 486 -11.65 -31.70 18.04
N ASN A 487 -11.57 -31.46 16.72
CA ASN A 487 -12.73 -31.28 15.84
C ASN A 487 -13.28 -32.63 15.42
N ASN A 488 -14.60 -32.79 15.52
CA ASN A 488 -15.30 -34.01 15.11
C ASN A 488 -16.11 -33.75 13.84
N TYR A 489 -16.16 -34.74 12.95
CA TYR A 489 -16.83 -34.71 11.64
C TYR A 489 -17.34 -36.11 11.28
N GLY A 490 -18.01 -36.25 10.14
CA GLY A 490 -18.69 -37.49 9.75
C GLY A 490 -20.20 -37.41 9.90
N GLN A 491 -20.91 -38.41 9.38
CA GLN A 491 -22.38 -38.41 9.32
C GLN A 491 -23.03 -38.37 10.72
N PHE A 492 -22.34 -38.96 11.69
CA PHE A 492 -22.75 -39.06 13.09
C PHE A 492 -21.71 -38.42 14.02
N CYS A 493 -20.83 -37.54 13.51
CA CYS A 493 -19.71 -36.96 14.27
C CYS A 493 -18.75 -37.99 14.87
N GLU A 494 -18.61 -39.13 14.19
CA GLU A 494 -17.85 -40.30 14.63
C GLU A 494 -16.35 -40.19 14.34
N CYS A 495 -15.94 -39.28 13.45
CA CYS A 495 -14.56 -39.09 13.06
C CYS A 495 -13.93 -37.92 13.81
N SER A 496 -12.68 -38.06 14.20
CA SER A 496 -11.90 -37.04 14.88
C SER A 496 -10.57 -36.81 14.18
N ASP A 497 -10.13 -35.55 14.10
CA ASP A 497 -8.83 -35.19 13.53
C ASP A 497 -7.63 -35.62 14.39
N PHE A 498 -7.84 -36.19 15.59
CA PHE A 498 -6.80 -36.56 16.56
C PHE A 498 -6.64 -38.06 16.84
N GLY A 499 -7.45 -38.91 16.22
CA GLY A 499 -7.53 -40.34 16.54
C GLY A 499 -6.54 -41.26 15.82
N CYS A 500 -5.52 -40.72 15.14
CA CYS A 500 -4.62 -41.56 14.32
C CYS A 500 -3.30 -41.90 14.99
N ASP A 501 -2.68 -42.98 14.53
CA ASP A 501 -1.39 -43.49 15.01
C ASP A 501 -0.29 -42.43 14.98
N GLN A 502 0.58 -42.49 15.98
CA GLN A 502 1.68 -41.53 16.17
C GLN A 502 3.03 -42.20 15.95
N HIS A 503 3.96 -41.49 15.32
CA HIS A 503 5.36 -41.89 15.21
C HIS A 503 6.25 -40.76 15.73
N ARG A 504 7.16 -41.07 16.67
CA ARG A 504 8.04 -40.10 17.36
C ARG A 504 7.29 -38.91 17.96
N GLY A 505 6.12 -39.16 18.57
CA GLY A 505 5.29 -38.14 19.21
C GLY A 505 4.53 -37.21 18.25
N MET A 506 4.57 -37.47 16.94
CA MET A 506 3.80 -36.73 15.94
C MET A 506 2.73 -37.63 15.31
N GLN A 507 1.50 -37.10 15.21
CA GLN A 507 0.39 -37.77 14.54
C GLN A 507 0.70 -37.98 13.05
N CYS A 508 0.51 -39.22 12.58
CA CYS A 508 0.92 -39.65 11.24
C CYS A 508 2.38 -39.28 10.91
N GLY A 509 3.26 -39.31 11.93
CA GLY A 509 4.68 -39.00 11.82
C GLY A 509 4.98 -37.58 11.33
N GLY A 510 3.98 -36.68 11.34
CA GLY A 510 4.04 -35.36 10.72
C GLY A 510 4.07 -35.38 9.18
N ARG A 511 3.83 -36.56 8.57
CA ARG A 511 4.04 -36.85 7.15
C ARG A 511 2.79 -37.47 6.49
N GLY A 512 1.65 -37.36 7.14
CA GLY A 512 0.35 -37.78 6.64
C GLY A 512 -0.78 -36.97 7.27
N ARG A 513 -1.99 -37.10 6.71
CA ARG A 513 -3.22 -36.51 7.26
C ARG A 513 -4.01 -37.59 7.98
N CYS A 514 -4.46 -37.30 9.19
CA CYS A 514 -5.39 -38.15 9.89
C CYS A 514 -6.79 -38.05 9.28
N VAL A 515 -7.34 -39.17 8.84
CA VAL A 515 -8.70 -39.26 8.30
C VAL A 515 -9.41 -40.38 9.03
N CYS A 516 -10.32 -40.01 9.94
CA CYS A 516 -11.16 -40.93 10.72
C CYS A 516 -10.40 -42.10 11.37
N GLY A 517 -9.26 -41.83 12.02
CA GLY A 517 -8.45 -42.85 12.69
C GLY A 517 -7.37 -43.51 11.83
N GLU A 518 -7.35 -43.25 10.52
CA GLU A 518 -6.28 -43.73 9.62
C GLU A 518 -5.37 -42.60 9.12
N CYS A 519 -4.07 -42.87 9.07
CA CYS A 519 -3.12 -41.96 8.44
C CYS A 519 -3.10 -42.12 6.93
N LYS A 520 -3.57 -41.10 6.20
CA LYS A 520 -3.35 -40.97 4.76
C LYS A 520 -2.01 -40.31 4.51
N CYS A 521 -1.01 -41.13 4.17
CA CYS A 521 0.36 -40.68 3.97
C CYS A 521 0.53 -39.80 2.74
N LEU A 522 1.50 -38.89 2.83
CA LEU A 522 1.97 -38.17 1.64
C LEU A 522 2.54 -39.16 0.62
N PRO A 523 2.51 -38.88 -0.70
CA PRO A 523 2.88 -39.83 -1.75
C PRO A 523 4.28 -40.45 -1.65
N ALA A 524 5.19 -39.87 -0.86
CA ALA A 524 6.54 -40.36 -0.63
C ALA A 524 6.70 -41.23 0.64
N PHE A 525 5.61 -41.55 1.34
CA PHE A 525 5.63 -42.26 2.62
C PHE A 525 4.56 -43.37 2.67
N ARG A 526 4.82 -44.41 3.47
CA ARG A 526 3.94 -45.55 3.76
C ARG A 526 4.05 -45.94 5.24
N GLY A 527 3.21 -46.89 5.68
CA GLY A 527 3.14 -47.33 7.08
C GLY A 527 1.87 -46.80 7.77
N GLN A 528 1.51 -47.39 8.91
CA GLN A 528 0.26 -47.07 9.61
C GLN A 528 0.28 -45.66 10.23
N ALA A 529 1.47 -45.16 10.58
CA ALA A 529 1.71 -43.81 11.07
C ALA A 529 2.53 -42.97 10.07
N CYS A 530 2.59 -43.37 8.79
CA CYS A 530 3.42 -42.72 7.74
C CYS A 530 4.90 -42.59 8.10
N GLU A 531 5.39 -43.57 8.83
CA GLU A 531 6.73 -43.64 9.39
C GLU A 531 7.80 -44.01 8.37
N CYS A 532 7.41 -44.66 7.26
CA CYS A 532 8.36 -45.19 6.29
C CYS A 532 8.45 -44.38 5.01
N PRO A 533 9.62 -43.81 4.67
CA PRO A 533 9.84 -43.24 3.35
C PRO A 533 9.83 -44.31 2.26
N LEU A 534 9.36 -43.93 1.07
CA LEU A 534 9.47 -44.70 -0.17
C LEU A 534 10.76 -44.41 -0.94
N SER A 535 11.43 -43.29 -0.63
CA SER A 535 12.76 -42.98 -1.18
C SER A 535 13.80 -43.97 -0.67
N LEU A 536 14.68 -44.39 -1.57
CA LEU A 536 15.84 -45.25 -1.26
C LEU A 536 17.12 -44.44 -1.04
N GLU A 537 17.06 -43.10 -1.14
CA GLU A 537 18.23 -42.23 -1.08
C GLU A 537 19.02 -42.36 0.23
N SER A 538 18.34 -42.52 1.37
CA SER A 538 19.01 -42.67 2.66
C SER A 538 19.72 -44.02 2.84
N CYS A 539 19.50 -44.96 1.90
CA CYS A 539 20.12 -46.27 1.86
C CYS A 539 21.20 -46.38 0.77
N LEU A 540 21.48 -45.32 0.00
CA LEU A 540 22.52 -45.33 -1.01
C LEU A 540 23.90 -45.14 -0.36
N SER A 541 24.83 -46.03 -0.69
CA SER A 541 26.24 -45.90 -0.35
C SER A 541 26.95 -44.82 -1.19
N GLU A 542 28.19 -44.46 -0.85
CA GLU A 542 28.99 -43.52 -1.65
C GLU A 542 29.18 -43.99 -3.10
N ASP A 543 29.25 -45.31 -3.31
CA ASP A 543 29.34 -45.96 -4.62
C ASP A 543 27.99 -46.08 -5.36
N GLY A 544 26.92 -45.50 -4.81
CA GLY A 544 25.57 -45.51 -5.40
C GLY A 544 24.82 -46.85 -5.32
N GLN A 545 25.31 -47.81 -4.51
CA GLN A 545 24.63 -49.08 -4.29
C GLN A 545 23.69 -49.01 -3.08
N ILE A 546 22.54 -49.67 -3.16
CA ILE A 546 21.63 -49.78 -2.02
C ILE A 546 22.30 -50.66 -0.96
N CYS A 547 22.55 -50.09 0.22
CA CYS A 547 23.20 -50.73 1.35
C CYS A 547 24.54 -51.39 0.97
N GLY A 548 25.33 -50.71 0.13
CA GLY A 548 26.65 -51.19 -0.32
C GLY A 548 26.59 -52.54 -1.05
N GLY A 549 25.42 -52.93 -1.57
CA GLY A 549 25.16 -54.23 -2.18
C GLY A 549 25.10 -55.41 -1.19
N ARG A 550 25.16 -55.14 0.11
CA ARG A 550 25.34 -56.14 1.20
C ARG A 550 24.19 -56.16 2.21
N GLY A 551 23.15 -55.37 1.98
CA GLY A 551 21.98 -55.27 2.84
C GLY A 551 20.71 -55.00 2.06
N ASP A 552 19.59 -55.00 2.79
CA ASP A 552 18.27 -54.65 2.27
C ASP A 552 17.78 -53.36 2.93
N CYS A 553 17.26 -52.43 2.14
CA CYS A 553 16.75 -51.15 2.64
C CYS A 553 15.31 -51.32 3.15
N HIS A 554 15.13 -51.22 4.46
CA HIS A 554 13.82 -51.26 5.10
C HIS A 554 13.52 -49.90 5.71
N CYS A 555 12.46 -49.23 5.22
CA CYS A 555 11.96 -47.98 5.80
C CYS A 555 13.03 -46.86 5.85
N GLY A 556 13.92 -46.81 4.84
CA GLY A 556 15.01 -45.84 4.75
C GLY A 556 16.24 -46.16 5.62
N THR A 557 16.32 -47.35 6.21
CA THR A 557 17.49 -47.85 6.97
C THR A 557 17.98 -49.17 6.39
N CYS A 558 19.29 -49.33 6.26
CA CYS A 558 19.89 -50.57 5.79
C CYS A 558 19.93 -51.65 6.87
N VAL A 559 19.43 -52.84 6.54
CA VAL A 559 19.61 -54.06 7.33
C VAL A 559 20.67 -54.90 6.63
N CYS A 560 21.86 -54.99 7.21
CA CYS A 560 22.97 -55.74 6.63
C CYS A 560 22.70 -57.24 6.71
N ARG A 561 22.92 -57.97 5.61
CA ARG A 561 22.70 -59.43 5.57
C ARG A 561 23.74 -60.20 6.39
N ASP A 562 24.90 -59.61 6.61
CA ASP A 562 26.03 -60.19 7.35
C ASP A 562 26.44 -59.26 8.51
N ASN A 563 26.45 -59.80 9.73
CA ASN A 563 26.75 -59.08 10.98
C ASN A 563 28.17 -58.50 11.06
N ARG A 564 29.07 -58.89 10.15
CA ARG A 564 30.42 -58.30 10.04
C ARG A 564 30.41 -56.89 9.47
N PHE A 565 29.37 -56.53 8.73
CA PHE A 565 29.18 -55.22 8.12
C PHE A 565 28.23 -54.38 8.97
N GLN A 566 28.60 -53.12 9.18
CA GLN A 566 27.92 -52.19 10.07
C GLN A 566 27.87 -50.80 9.42
N GLY A 567 27.19 -49.86 10.07
CA GLY A 567 27.00 -48.49 9.58
C GLY A 567 25.68 -48.30 8.82
N PRO A 568 25.36 -47.03 8.46
CA PRO A 568 24.06 -46.66 7.89
C PRO A 568 23.78 -47.30 6.52
N THR A 569 24.83 -47.71 5.80
CA THR A 569 24.79 -48.26 4.43
C THR A 569 25.51 -49.61 4.31
N CYS A 570 25.86 -50.27 5.42
CA CYS A 570 26.56 -51.57 5.44
C CYS A 570 27.97 -51.60 4.80
N GLU A 571 28.68 -50.47 4.78
CA GLU A 571 30.01 -50.36 4.16
C GLU A 571 31.15 -50.59 5.16
N LEU A 572 30.91 -50.41 6.46
CA LEU A 572 31.96 -50.54 7.48
C LEU A 572 32.13 -52.01 7.86
N CYS A 573 33.30 -52.58 7.58
CA CYS A 573 33.67 -53.92 8.04
C CYS A 573 34.98 -53.86 8.85
N PRO A 574 34.91 -53.65 10.17
CA PRO A 574 36.11 -53.57 11.02
C PRO A 574 36.93 -54.87 11.05
N SER A 575 36.31 -55.99 10.71
CA SER A 575 36.93 -57.32 10.67
C SER A 575 37.42 -57.74 9.28
N CYS A 576 37.24 -56.91 8.25
CA CYS A 576 37.72 -57.21 6.91
C CYS A 576 39.19 -56.82 6.75
N PRO A 577 40.03 -57.64 6.10
CA PRO A 577 41.43 -57.31 5.86
C PRO A 577 41.53 -56.07 4.96
N SER A 578 42.37 -55.09 5.34
CA SER A 578 42.57 -53.87 4.54
C SER A 578 43.18 -54.21 3.17
N MET A 579 42.90 -53.41 2.15
CA MET A 579 43.43 -53.58 0.78
C MET A 579 44.97 -53.59 0.72
N CYS A 580 45.68 -53.10 1.75
CA CYS A 580 47.14 -53.23 1.87
C CYS A 580 47.61 -54.67 2.17
N SER A 581 46.72 -55.56 2.61
CA SER A 581 47.02 -56.95 2.95
C SER A 581 46.94 -57.91 1.75
N SER A 582 46.27 -57.49 0.68
CA SER A 582 45.96 -58.32 -0.50
C SER A 582 46.90 -58.08 -1.70
N HIS A 583 47.81 -57.08 -1.60
CA HIS A 583 48.82 -56.76 -2.61
C HIS A 583 50.26 -56.86 -2.09
N ARG A 584 50.54 -57.84 -1.21
CA ARG A 584 51.89 -58.11 -0.73
C ARG A 584 52.56 -59.25 -1.47
#